data_AF-L1IE67-F1
#
_entry.id   AF-L1IE67-F1
#
_cell.length_a   1.000
_cell.length_b   1.000
_cell.length_c   1.000
_cell.angle_alpha   90.00
_cell.angle_beta   90.00
_cell.angle_gamma   90.00
#
_symmetry.space_group_name_H-M   'P 1'
#
loop_
_entity.id
_entity.type
_entity.pdbx_description
1 polymer ?
#
loop_
_entity_poly.entity_id
_entity_poly.type
_entity_poly.pdbx_seq_one_letter_code
_entity_poly.pdbx_strand_id
1 'polypeptide(L)'
;MHQTHKVSQYKAGAASLVAQGKRRYDRKMQGFGGQKKPIFHKKAKVTKKVTLRLTCGECRRTMMRCIGRSKQFILGEDTGKKSDY
;
A
#
# COMPACT_ATOMS: atom_id res chain seq x y z
N MET A 1 -2.55 7.28 -26.10
CA MET A 1 -1.20 7.87 -26.22
C MET A 1 -0.42 7.57 -24.95
N HIS A 2 0.86 7.19 -25.06
CA HIS A 2 1.73 6.97 -23.92
C HIS A 2 2.22 8.32 -23.38
N GLN A 3 2.30 8.48 -22.06
CA GLN A 3 2.70 9.73 -21.40
C GLN A 3 3.72 9.44 -20.29
N THR A 4 4.51 10.45 -19.93
CA THR A 4 5.47 10.36 -18.83
C THR A 4 4.74 10.38 -17.47
N HIS A 5 5.11 9.46 -16.58
CA HIS A 5 4.51 9.32 -15.26
C HIS A 5 5.52 9.57 -14.15
N LYS A 6 5.13 10.37 -13.15
CA LYS A 6 5.85 10.44 -11.88
C LYS A 6 5.55 9.18 -11.07
N VAL A 7 6.60 8.45 -10.70
CA VAL A 7 6.49 7.20 -9.95
C VAL A 7 6.72 7.48 -8.47
N SER A 8 5.86 6.92 -7.62
CA SER A 8 6.02 6.95 -6.16
C SER A 8 5.60 5.62 -5.55
N GLN A 9 6.13 5.27 -4.38
CA GLN A 9 5.65 4.10 -3.65
C GLN A 9 4.31 4.41 -2.98
N TYR A 10 3.32 3.54 -3.15
CA TYR A 10 2.05 3.66 -2.44
C TYR A 10 2.23 3.45 -0.93
N LYS A 11 1.62 4.34 -0.15
CA LYS A 11 1.47 4.21 1.30
C LYS A 11 -0.02 4.13 1.64
N ALA A 12 -0.35 3.26 2.59
CA ALA A 12 -1.70 3.21 3.15
C ALA A 12 -1.95 4.49 3.96
N GLY A 13 -3.10 5.11 3.76
CA GLY A 13 -3.54 6.27 4.55
C GLY A 13 -4.07 5.86 5.93
N ALA A 14 -4.38 6.85 6.76
CA ALA A 14 -5.06 6.64 8.04
C ALA A 14 -6.44 5.99 7.84
N ALA A 15 -6.82 5.08 8.74
CA ALA A 15 -8.12 4.42 8.68
C ALA A 15 -9.25 5.38 9.09
N SER A 16 -10.27 5.51 8.25
CA SER A 16 -11.43 6.37 8.53
C SER A 16 -12.37 5.76 9.57
N LEU A 17 -12.79 6.56 10.56
CA LEU A 17 -13.73 6.14 11.61
C LEU A 17 -15.18 6.09 11.14
N VAL A 18 -15.55 6.91 10.15
CA VAL A 18 -16.92 7.03 9.66
C VAL A 18 -17.32 5.92 8.69
N ALA A 19 -16.35 5.10 8.25
CA ALA A 19 -16.59 3.95 7.40
C ALA A 19 -17.59 2.99 8.05
N GLN A 20 -18.52 2.45 7.25
CA GLN A 20 -19.61 1.59 7.74
C GLN A 20 -19.09 0.38 8.54
N GLY A 21 -17.99 -0.23 8.09
CA GLY A 21 -17.38 -1.38 8.76
C GLY A 21 -16.87 -1.05 10.17
N LYS A 22 -16.26 0.14 10.34
CA LYS A 22 -15.76 0.62 11.63
C LYS A 22 -16.91 0.95 12.57
N ARG A 23 -17.92 1.70 12.11
CA ARG A 23 -19.15 1.99 12.89
C ARG A 23 -19.84 0.71 13.39
N ARG A 24 -19.96 -0.30 12.52
CA ARG A 24 -20.53 -1.60 12.88
C ARG A 24 -19.67 -2.36 13.89
N TYR A 25 -18.35 -2.36 13.72
CA TYR A 25 -17.43 -3.00 14.65
C TYR A 25 -17.54 -2.38 16.04
N ASP A 26 -17.52 -1.05 16.14
CA ASP A 26 -17.57 -0.33 17.41
C ASP A 26 -18.89 -0.55 18.13
N ARG A 27 -20.02 -0.45 17.43
CA ARG A 27 -21.34 -0.79 17.98
C ARG A 27 -21.38 -2.25 18.46
N LYS A 28 -20.73 -3.17 17.75
CA LYS A 28 -20.65 -4.57 18.18
C LYS A 28 -19.76 -4.72 19.42
N MET A 29 -18.66 -3.98 19.53
CA MET A 29 -17.73 -4.08 20.66
C MET A 29 -18.28 -3.45 21.96
N GLN A 30 -19.26 -2.55 21.87
CA GLN A 30 -19.86 -1.93 23.05
C GLN A 30 -20.50 -2.94 24.01
N GLY A 31 -20.50 -2.60 25.30
CA GLY A 31 -21.04 -3.41 26.39
C GLY A 31 -20.13 -4.58 26.79
N PHE A 32 -20.74 -5.60 27.41
CA PHE A 32 -20.04 -6.77 27.93
C PHE A 32 -19.80 -7.85 26.86
N GLY A 33 -18.99 -8.85 27.20
CA GLY A 33 -18.69 -9.99 26.32
C GLY A 33 -17.38 -9.87 25.53
N GLY A 34 -16.55 -8.87 25.85
CA GLY A 34 -15.18 -8.76 25.35
C GLY A 34 -15.05 -8.67 23.82
N GLN A 35 -13.99 -9.28 23.29
CA GLN A 35 -13.64 -9.23 21.87
C GLN A 35 -14.58 -10.09 21.00
N LYS A 36 -15.49 -9.46 20.23
CA LYS A 36 -16.54 -10.18 19.45
C LYS A 36 -16.18 -10.45 17.97
N LYS A 37 -14.95 -10.17 17.55
CA LYS A 37 -14.44 -10.36 16.18
C LYS A 37 -13.05 -11.01 16.23
N PRO A 38 -12.75 -11.97 15.35
CA PRO A 38 -11.49 -12.72 15.41
C PRO A 38 -10.29 -11.82 15.14
N ILE A 39 -9.22 -12.03 15.90
CA ILE A 39 -7.91 -11.41 15.69
C ILE A 39 -7.03 -12.42 14.96
N PHE A 40 -6.36 -11.99 13.90
CA PHE A 40 -5.50 -12.87 13.11
C PHE A 40 -4.10 -12.98 13.73
N HIS A 41 -3.73 -14.18 14.19
CA HIS A 41 -2.43 -14.42 14.84
C HIS A 41 -1.37 -15.11 13.94
N LYS A 42 -1.79 -15.87 12.92
CA LYS A 42 -0.90 -16.76 12.15
C LYS A 42 -0.27 -16.07 10.93
N LYS A 43 0.44 -14.96 11.13
CA LYS A 43 1.14 -14.26 10.02
C LYS A 43 2.32 -15.08 9.49
N ALA A 44 2.24 -15.53 8.24
CA ALA A 44 3.32 -16.30 7.61
C ALA A 44 4.16 -15.47 6.61
N LYS A 45 3.56 -14.44 6.00
CA LYS A 45 4.25 -13.65 4.97
C LYS A 45 5.13 -12.57 5.62
N VAL A 46 6.41 -12.59 5.27
CA VAL A 46 7.43 -11.65 5.80
C VAL A 46 7.51 -10.33 5.04
N THR A 47 7.18 -10.32 3.74
CA THR A 47 7.20 -9.13 2.88
C THR A 47 5.80 -8.74 2.41
N LYS A 48 5.62 -7.52 1.91
CA LYS A 48 4.38 -7.04 1.28
C LYS A 48 4.57 -6.93 -0.24
N LYS A 49 3.46 -6.89 -0.98
CA LYS A 49 3.52 -6.53 -2.40
C LYS A 49 3.79 -5.04 -2.50
N VAL A 50 4.80 -4.65 -3.26
CA VAL A 50 5.09 -3.24 -3.54
C VAL A 50 4.15 -2.77 -4.64
N THR A 51 3.45 -1.67 -4.36
CA THR A 51 2.55 -1.03 -5.31
C THR A 51 3.11 0.35 -5.64
N LEU A 52 3.26 0.62 -6.93
CA LEU A 52 3.65 1.90 -7.47
C LEU A 52 2.40 2.73 -7.76
N ARG A 53 2.47 4.01 -7.42
CA ARG A 53 1.54 5.03 -7.85
C ARG A 53 2.18 5.80 -9.00
N LEU A 54 1.56 5.69 -10.18
CA LEU A 54 1.94 6.37 -11.42
C LEU A 54 1.03 7.57 -11.59
N THR A 55 1.57 8.78 -11.50
CA THR A 55 0.80 10.01 -11.73
C THR A 55 1.18 10.59 -13.09
N CYS A 56 0.20 10.77 -13.98
CA CYS A 56 0.42 11.44 -15.26
C CYS A 56 0.87 12.90 -15.03
N GLY A 57 1.91 13.34 -15.76
CA GLY A 57 2.42 14.71 -15.67
C GLY A 57 1.44 15.78 -16.16
N GLU A 58 0.63 15.47 -17.18
CA GLU A 58 -0.27 16.43 -17.82
C GLU A 58 -1.66 16.50 -17.14
N CYS A 59 -2.36 15.37 -17.08
CA CYS A 59 -3.74 15.32 -16.56
C CYS A 59 -3.84 14.99 -15.06
N ARG A 60 -2.71 14.70 -14.40
CA ARG A 60 -2.63 14.32 -12.96
C ARG A 60 -3.44 13.08 -12.57
N ARG A 61 -3.94 12.31 -13.55
CA ARG A 61 -4.57 11.01 -13.30
C ARG A 61 -3.57 10.08 -12.64
N THR A 62 -4.03 9.32 -11.65
CA THR A 62 -3.21 8.35 -10.93
C THR A 62 -3.63 6.92 -11.29
N MET A 63 -2.64 6.06 -11.48
CA MET A 63 -2.82 4.63 -11.72
C MET A 63 -1.95 3.85 -10.72
N MET A 64 -2.44 2.70 -10.27
CA MET A 64 -1.70 1.82 -9.36
C MET A 64 -1.21 0.58 -10.09
N ARG A 65 0.08 0.26 -9.95
CA ARG A 65 0.67 -0.95 -10.52
C ARG A 65 1.38 -1.76 -9.44
N CYS A 66 1.01 -3.04 -9.30
CA CYS A 66 1.68 -3.96 -8.39
C CYS A 66 2.82 -4.67 -9.11
N ILE A 67 4.02 -4.66 -8.53
CA ILE A 67 5.24 -5.27 -9.11
C ILE A 67 5.61 -6.62 -8.48
N GLY A 68 5.03 -6.97 -7.33
CA GLY A 68 5.32 -8.23 -6.62
C GLY A 68 5.84 -8.00 -5.21
N ARG A 69 6.36 -9.05 -4.56
CA ARG A 69 6.91 -8.98 -3.19
C ARG A 69 8.42 -8.84 -3.26
N SER A 70 8.98 -7.88 -2.54
CA SER A 70 10.43 -7.75 -2.35
C SER A 70 10.76 -7.52 -0.88
N LYS A 71 11.96 -7.92 -0.45
CA LYS A 71 12.50 -7.59 0.88
C LYS A 71 13.05 -6.16 0.90
N GLN A 72 13.82 -5.80 -0.12
CA GLN A 72 14.39 -4.47 -0.31
C GLN A 72 13.84 -3.88 -1.60
N PHE A 73 13.31 -2.66 -1.50
CA PHE A 73 12.80 -1.92 -2.65
C PHE A 73 13.27 -0.48 -2.53
N ILE A 74 14.09 -0.06 -3.48
CA ILE A 74 14.63 1.29 -3.57
C ILE A 74 14.07 1.90 -4.85
N LEU A 75 13.55 3.12 -4.75
CA LEU A 75 13.00 3.87 -5.87
C LEU A 75 13.93 5.06 -6.15
N GLY A 76 14.69 5.00 -7.24
CA GLY A 76 15.51 6.12 -7.72
C GLY A 76 16.96 6.16 -7.21
N GLU A 77 17.65 5.02 -7.07
CA GLU A 77 19.11 5.01 -6.96
C GLU A 77 19.78 4.83 -8.33
N ASP A 78 20.98 5.43 -8.44
CA ASP A 78 21.75 5.60 -9.67
C ASP A 78 21.96 4.28 -10.41
N THR A 79 21.83 4.36 -11.74
CA THR A 79 22.32 3.36 -12.66
C THR A 79 23.67 2.86 -12.17
N GLY A 80 23.78 1.56 -11.87
CA GLY A 80 25.05 0.95 -11.53
C GLY A 80 26.11 1.47 -12.49
N LYS A 81 27.24 1.94 -11.94
CA LYS A 81 28.40 2.36 -12.71
C LYS A 81 28.55 1.39 -13.87
N LYS A 82 28.44 1.87 -15.11
CA LYS A 82 28.92 1.10 -16.26
C LYS A 82 30.39 0.85 -15.95
N SER A 83 30.75 -0.38 -15.58
CA SER A 83 32.16 -0.76 -15.61
C SER A 83 32.50 -0.83 -17.09
N ASP A 84 33.12 0.23 -17.59
CA ASP A 84 33.79 0.22 -18.88
C ASP A 84 35.02 -0.70 -18.74
N TYR A 85 34.80 -2.00 -18.99
CA TYR A 85 35.84 -2.97 -19.31
C TYR A 85 35.38 -3.80 -20.49
#